data_AF-A0A7J6T0P4-F1
#
_entry.id   AF-A0A7J6T0P4-F1
#
_cell.length_a   1.000
_cell.length_b   1.000
_cell.length_c   1.000
_cell.angle_alpha   90.00
_cell.angle_beta   90.00
_cell.angle_gamma   90.00
#
_symmetry.space_group_name_H-M   'P 1'
#
loop_
_entity.id
_entity.type
_entity.pdbx_description
1 polymer ?
#
loop_
_entity_poly.entity_id
_entity_poly.type
_entity_poly.pdbx_seq_one_letter_code
_entity_poly.pdbx_strand_id
1 'polypeptide(L)'
;MFSLFDSILSKLCGWLGAVVEAASSSDLNVKLVYIKYWLVIQLDLLRIKLERKILLRPATEPVNEALRSCGMKPAADDSALSGGYVGSVRKVKIEPIGEDEQPDSVVVKSVPEVFKARMFAGMFGTSEREGRFYAEIAAALPVPIPKVYLSQWNRARGSEVIIMQNIGGGSLTEALKTDQNPQKLVEEAMVVAARFHAKYWGATPSTLRQTPLGQYSWLKGWDYVQGQHEAMFNYYKGVIGDMWRKVREAITTGKAGERKYDCKWNRELVAFIDEAVKNATWETYQKALRERKHPLTLVHGDYHAGNQLWDAEAKRLYTVDWSDVSVGEGPADIAQFCISNVKTDDRRKWEDELLRAYWDELERQGVDHSSYTLAMCREAYVRGGIDRWVQLLILMAVYGLDHPDILPDSFMQYFVDQVGDFIFDHKDEYKGPYLLTITYDAPWHHGGGKLWLREGGIVQEELSEYAEP
;
A
#
# COMPACT_ATOMS: atom_id res chain seq x y z
N MET A 1 20.03 5.25 -30.94
CA MET A 1 19.56 3.89 -30.59
C MET A 1 18.57 3.92 -29.44
N PHE A 2 18.90 4.52 -28.28
CA PHE A 2 17.99 4.60 -27.12
C PHE A 2 16.74 5.47 -27.35
N SER A 3 16.87 6.60 -28.05
CA SER A 3 15.72 7.42 -28.49
C SER A 3 14.76 6.68 -29.45
N LEU A 4 15.30 5.74 -30.25
CA LEU A 4 14.50 4.88 -31.11
C LEU A 4 13.74 3.83 -30.29
N PHE A 5 14.35 3.28 -29.23
CA PHE A 5 13.68 2.38 -28.29
C PHE A 5 12.51 3.07 -27.57
N ASP A 6 12.72 4.27 -27.03
CA ASP A 6 11.65 5.04 -26.37
C ASP A 6 10.52 5.39 -27.35
N SER A 7 10.86 5.73 -28.60
CA SER A 7 9.87 5.97 -29.65
C SER A 7 9.06 4.72 -30.00
N ILE A 8 9.72 3.56 -30.13
CA ILE A 8 9.07 2.27 -30.39
C ILE A 8 8.15 1.88 -29.22
N LEU A 9 8.64 2.02 -27.99
CA LEU A 9 7.89 1.70 -26.78
C LEU A 9 6.63 2.57 -26.65
N SER A 10 6.78 3.89 -26.90
CA SER A 10 5.67 4.84 -26.89
C SER A 10 4.60 4.48 -27.95
N LYS A 11 5.02 4.14 -29.17
CA LYS A 11 4.10 3.70 -30.24
C LYS A 11 3.40 2.39 -29.88
N LEU A 12 4.13 1.38 -29.38
CA LEU A 12 3.55 0.11 -28.94
C LEU A 12 2.54 0.31 -27.80
N CYS A 13 2.84 1.17 -26.83
CA CYS A 13 1.91 1.55 -25.77
C CYS A 13 0.61 2.15 -26.33
N GLY A 14 0.71 3.03 -27.33
CA GLY A 14 -0.44 3.63 -27.99
C GLY A 14 -1.27 2.60 -28.76
N TRP A 15 -0.63 1.72 -29.53
CA TRP A 15 -1.31 0.69 -30.33
C TRP A 15 -2.03 -0.33 -29.44
N LEU A 16 -1.35 -0.82 -28.40
CA LEU A 16 -1.95 -1.75 -27.44
C LEU A 16 -3.05 -1.08 -26.62
N GLY A 17 -2.92 0.21 -26.31
CA GLY A 17 -3.99 1.00 -25.70
C GLY A 17 -5.26 1.01 -26.55
N ALA A 18 -5.14 1.31 -27.85
CA ALA A 18 -6.27 1.31 -28.78
C ALA A 18 -6.91 -0.08 -28.94
N VAL A 19 -6.11 -1.16 -28.91
CA VAL A 19 -6.63 -2.54 -28.98
C VAL A 19 -7.37 -2.94 -27.69
N VAL A 20 -6.90 -2.48 -26.53
CA VAL A 20 -7.61 -2.66 -25.24
C VAL A 20 -8.92 -1.88 -25.24
N GLU A 21 -8.94 -0.63 -25.70
CA GLU A 21 -10.17 0.16 -25.77
C GLU A 21 -11.22 -0.45 -26.72
N ALA A 22 -10.77 -1.16 -27.76
CA ALA A 22 -11.63 -1.81 -28.75
C ALA A 22 -12.15 -3.21 -28.33
N ALA A 23 -11.61 -3.81 -27.26
CA ALA A 23 -11.97 -5.17 -26.88
C ALA A 23 -13.27 -5.22 -26.06
N SER A 24 -14.19 -6.07 -26.51
CA SER A 24 -15.57 -6.14 -26.02
C SER A 24 -15.78 -7.10 -24.85
N SER A 25 -14.78 -7.89 -24.47
CA SER A 25 -14.85 -8.78 -23.30
C SER A 25 -13.83 -8.40 -22.23
N SER A 26 -14.25 -8.44 -20.96
CA SER A 26 -13.39 -8.17 -19.80
C SER A 26 -12.17 -9.09 -19.75
N ASP A 27 -12.34 -10.37 -20.08
CA ASP A 27 -11.24 -11.35 -20.11
C ASP A 27 -10.19 -11.04 -21.18
N LEU A 28 -10.63 -10.60 -22.36
CA LEU A 28 -9.71 -10.20 -23.42
C LEU A 28 -8.98 -8.91 -23.05
N ASN A 29 -9.68 -7.96 -22.41
CA ASN A 29 -9.09 -6.72 -21.90
C ASN A 29 -7.98 -6.98 -20.88
N VAL A 30 -8.22 -7.82 -19.87
CA VAL A 30 -7.21 -8.17 -18.87
C VAL A 30 -5.98 -8.82 -19.51
N LYS A 31 -6.18 -9.74 -20.48
CA LYS A 31 -5.08 -10.39 -21.21
C LYS A 31 -4.26 -9.41 -22.05
N LEU A 32 -4.91 -8.52 -22.78
CA LEU A 32 -4.25 -7.51 -23.63
C LEU A 32 -3.44 -6.52 -22.79
N VAL A 33 -4.00 -6.10 -21.66
CA VAL A 33 -3.30 -5.28 -20.69
C VAL A 33 -2.07 -6.00 -20.15
N TYR A 34 -2.21 -7.27 -19.76
CA TYR A 34 -1.08 -8.06 -19.28
C TYR A 34 0.05 -8.11 -20.33
N ILE A 35 -0.30 -8.36 -21.60
CA ILE A 35 0.65 -8.35 -22.72
C ILE A 35 1.32 -6.99 -22.86
N LYS A 36 0.58 -5.88 -22.72
CA LYS A 36 1.12 -4.52 -22.75
C LYS A 36 2.18 -4.31 -21.66
N TYR A 37 1.85 -4.55 -20.39
CA TYR A 37 2.82 -4.38 -19.31
C TYR A 37 4.02 -5.32 -19.47
N TRP A 38 3.76 -6.57 -19.85
CA TRP A 38 4.82 -7.55 -20.10
C TRP A 38 5.82 -7.04 -21.15
N LEU A 39 5.32 -6.60 -22.31
CA LEU A 39 6.17 -6.12 -23.39
C LEU A 39 6.95 -4.86 -22.98
N VAL A 40 6.27 -3.89 -22.37
CA VAL A 40 6.86 -2.61 -21.99
C VAL A 40 7.98 -2.80 -20.96
N ILE A 41 7.72 -3.59 -19.92
CA ILE A 41 8.68 -3.82 -18.84
C ILE A 41 9.85 -4.66 -19.34
N GLN A 42 9.63 -5.67 -20.19
CA GLN A 42 10.73 -6.45 -20.79
C GLN A 42 11.66 -5.57 -21.63
N LEU A 43 11.09 -4.71 -22.49
CA LEU A 43 11.86 -3.80 -23.33
C LEU A 43 12.63 -2.76 -22.50
N ASP A 44 12.03 -2.24 -21.43
CA ASP A 44 12.71 -1.28 -20.54
C ASP A 44 13.85 -1.93 -19.75
N LEU A 45 13.66 -3.15 -19.23
CA LEU A 45 14.74 -3.91 -18.59
C LEU A 45 15.87 -4.25 -19.56
N LEU A 46 15.55 -4.55 -20.83
CA LEU A 46 16.55 -4.76 -21.87
C LEU A 46 17.31 -3.46 -22.17
N ARG A 47 16.59 -2.33 -22.29
CA ARG A 47 17.18 -1.00 -22.47
C ARG A 47 18.19 -0.71 -21.36
N ILE A 48 17.80 -0.86 -20.09
CA ILE A 48 18.68 -0.62 -18.93
C ILE A 48 19.93 -1.51 -18.98
N LYS A 49 19.76 -2.80 -19.29
CA LYS A 49 20.90 -3.72 -19.44
C LYS A 49 21.86 -3.30 -20.55
N LEU A 50 21.33 -2.82 -21.69
CA LEU A 50 22.13 -2.34 -22.81
C LEU A 50 22.84 -1.02 -22.48
N GLU A 51 22.16 -0.07 -21.85
CA GLU A 51 22.76 1.20 -21.41
C GLU A 51 23.91 0.98 -20.46
N ARG A 52 23.74 0.12 -19.44
CA ARG A 52 24.81 -0.26 -18.50
C ARG A 52 26.01 -0.85 -19.24
N LYS A 53 25.76 -1.74 -20.20
CA LYS A 53 26.82 -2.43 -20.95
C LYS A 53 27.54 -1.52 -21.95
N ILE A 54 26.83 -0.64 -22.64
CA ILE A 54 27.36 0.20 -23.72
C ILE A 54 27.97 1.49 -23.17
N LEU A 55 27.29 2.15 -22.24
CA LEU A 55 27.73 3.43 -21.66
C LEU A 55 28.61 3.23 -20.43
N LEU A 56 28.89 1.98 -20.02
CA LEU A 56 29.67 1.62 -18.83
C LEU A 56 29.17 2.31 -17.56
N ARG A 57 27.84 2.51 -17.46
CA ARG A 57 27.21 3.19 -16.33
C ARG A 57 27.05 2.24 -15.14
N PRO A 58 27.31 2.70 -13.90
CA PRO A 58 27.03 1.92 -12.71
C PRO A 58 25.51 1.70 -12.56
N ALA A 59 25.14 0.67 -11.78
CA ALA A 59 23.73 0.37 -11.52
C ALA A 59 23.00 1.53 -10.83
N THR A 60 23.73 2.35 -10.09
CA THR A 60 23.28 3.52 -9.32
C THR A 60 23.11 4.79 -10.14
N GLU A 61 23.46 4.82 -11.42
CA GLU A 61 23.45 6.05 -12.21
C GLU A 61 22.08 6.76 -12.27
N PRO A 62 20.93 6.06 -12.45
CA PRO A 62 19.62 6.72 -12.39
C PRO A 62 19.32 7.36 -11.03
N VAL A 63 19.80 6.75 -9.94
CA VAL A 63 19.67 7.31 -8.58
C VAL A 63 20.55 8.54 -8.42
N ASN A 64 21.77 8.51 -8.92
CA ASN A 64 22.69 9.66 -8.89
C ASN A 64 22.16 10.84 -9.71
N GLU A 65 21.55 10.58 -10.87
CA GLU A 65 20.89 11.60 -11.69
C GLU A 65 19.70 12.22 -10.95
N ALA A 66 18.86 11.40 -10.31
CA ALA A 66 17.75 11.87 -9.50
C ALA A 66 18.22 12.75 -8.33
N LEU A 67 19.26 12.34 -7.60
CA LEU A 67 19.86 13.13 -6.51
C LEU A 67 20.42 14.46 -7.00
N ARG A 68 21.15 14.45 -8.13
CA ARG A 68 21.69 15.67 -8.74
C ARG A 68 20.59 16.64 -9.17
N SER A 69 19.45 16.14 -9.64
CA SER A 69 18.29 16.99 -9.97
C SER A 69 17.67 17.69 -8.76
N CYS A 70 17.94 17.19 -7.54
CA CYS A 70 17.56 17.82 -6.28
C CYS A 70 18.66 18.73 -5.70
N GLY A 71 19.74 19.01 -6.44
CA GLY A 71 20.88 19.77 -5.96
C GLY A 71 21.80 19.00 -5.00
N MET A 72 21.62 17.68 -4.87
CA MET A 72 22.40 16.84 -3.95
C MET A 72 23.56 16.16 -4.68
N LYS A 73 24.72 16.07 -4.02
CA LYS A 73 25.87 15.33 -4.51
C LYS A 73 26.04 14.03 -3.70
N PRO A 74 25.77 12.84 -4.28
CA PRO A 74 26.00 11.58 -3.57
C PRO A 74 27.49 11.40 -3.28
N ALA A 75 27.81 10.85 -2.10
CA ALA A 75 29.18 10.50 -1.73
C ALA A 75 29.79 9.52 -2.74
N ALA A 76 31.07 9.73 -3.07
CA ALA A 76 31.80 8.88 -4.01
C ALA A 76 32.00 7.43 -3.53
N ASP A 77 31.74 7.13 -2.26
CA ASP A 77 31.89 5.79 -1.71
C ASP A 77 30.60 4.95 -1.88
N ASP A 78 30.69 3.87 -2.66
CA ASP A 78 29.64 2.83 -2.76
C ASP A 78 29.29 2.18 -1.40
N SER A 79 29.97 2.55 -0.30
CA SER A 79 29.83 1.98 1.04
C SER A 79 28.55 2.40 1.77
N ALA A 80 27.82 3.41 1.28
CA ALA A 80 26.59 3.88 1.91
C ALA A 80 25.34 3.05 1.55
N LEU A 81 25.43 2.07 0.66
CA LEU A 81 24.31 1.20 0.25
C LEU A 81 23.98 0.15 1.31
N SER A 82 23.58 0.58 2.51
CA SER A 82 22.98 -0.31 3.52
C SER A 82 21.45 -0.24 3.42
N GLY A 83 20.81 -1.39 3.16
CA GLY A 83 19.35 -1.53 3.09
C GLY A 83 18.92 -2.95 2.73
N GLY A 84 18.10 -3.57 3.59
CA GLY A 84 17.68 -4.97 3.53
C GLY A 84 16.63 -5.29 2.45
N TYR A 85 16.28 -6.57 2.36
CA TYR A 85 15.59 -7.26 1.27
C TYR A 85 14.13 -6.86 0.94
N VAL A 86 13.57 -5.80 1.53
CA VAL A 86 12.17 -5.42 1.30
C VAL A 86 12.11 -4.08 0.58
N GLY A 87 11.88 -4.13 -0.73
CA GLY A 87 11.77 -2.94 -1.57
C GLY A 87 13.13 -2.36 -1.96
N SER A 88 13.15 -1.59 -3.04
CA SER A 88 14.38 -1.00 -3.58
C SER A 88 14.79 0.25 -2.78
N VAL A 89 14.76 0.17 -1.44
CA VAL A 89 14.97 1.29 -0.52
C VAL A 89 16.41 1.28 -0.02
N ARG A 90 17.09 2.42 -0.09
CA ARG A 90 18.51 2.54 0.28
C ARG A 90 18.76 3.87 0.98
N LYS A 91 19.62 3.86 2.00
CA LYS A 91 20.22 5.09 2.52
C LYS A 91 21.32 5.55 1.57
N VAL A 92 21.44 6.85 1.34
CA VAL A 92 22.50 7.47 0.52
C VAL A 92 23.09 8.64 1.30
N LYS A 93 24.42 8.66 1.44
CA LYS A 93 25.15 9.80 2.03
C LYS A 93 25.27 10.93 1.01
N ILE A 94 25.16 12.16 1.48
CA ILE A 94 25.29 13.36 0.65
C ILE A 94 26.56 14.09 1.06
N GLU A 95 27.35 14.50 0.07
CA GLU A 95 28.53 15.34 0.30
C GLU A 95 28.09 16.77 0.61
N PRO A 96 28.69 17.43 1.61
CA PRO A 96 28.42 18.83 1.87
C PRO A 96 28.83 19.69 0.66
N ILE A 97 27.92 20.55 0.20
CA ILE A 97 28.18 21.51 -0.87
C ILE A 97 28.03 22.93 -0.30
N GLY A 98 29.15 23.63 -0.10
CA GLY A 98 29.14 25.02 0.37
C GLY A 98 28.66 25.19 1.82
N GLU A 99 28.07 26.34 2.13
CA GLU A 99 27.51 26.68 3.46
C GLU A 99 26.00 26.34 3.59
N ASP A 100 25.36 25.83 2.53
CA ASP A 100 23.94 25.47 2.56
C ASP A 100 23.70 24.20 3.40
N GLU A 101 22.67 24.21 4.25
CA GLU A 101 22.23 23.05 5.04
C GLU A 101 21.63 21.96 4.12
N GLN A 102 22.49 21.15 3.50
CA GLN A 102 22.10 19.88 2.89
C GLN A 102 21.99 18.79 3.96
N PRO A 103 21.08 17.81 3.81
CA PRO A 103 21.02 16.69 4.74
C PRO A 103 22.26 15.79 4.58
N ASP A 104 22.88 15.35 5.68
CA ASP A 104 24.02 14.41 5.65
C ASP A 104 23.69 13.09 4.92
N SER A 105 22.41 12.71 4.91
CA SER A 105 21.93 11.53 4.19
C SER A 105 20.44 11.60 3.86
N VAL A 106 20.05 10.85 2.83
CA VAL A 106 18.67 10.69 2.39
C VAL A 106 18.33 9.20 2.25
N VAL A 107 17.04 8.90 2.18
CA VAL A 107 16.52 7.59 1.77
C VAL A 107 16.01 7.69 0.34
N VAL A 108 16.39 6.71 -0.48
CA VAL A 108 15.94 6.58 -1.86
C VAL A 108 15.20 5.27 -2.03
N LYS A 109 13.91 5.34 -2.41
CA LYS A 109 13.15 4.20 -2.94
C LYS A 109 13.27 4.25 -4.46
N SER A 110 13.93 3.26 -5.05
CA SER A 110 14.30 3.27 -6.46
C SER A 110 13.50 2.25 -7.29
N VAL A 111 13.77 2.25 -8.59
CA VAL A 111 13.11 1.36 -9.52
C VAL A 111 13.42 -0.12 -9.22
N PRO A 112 12.41 -1.01 -9.10
CA PRO A 112 12.66 -2.44 -8.97
C PRO A 112 13.42 -3.00 -10.18
N GLU A 113 14.48 -3.77 -9.96
CA GLU A 113 15.24 -4.40 -11.06
C GLU A 113 14.67 -5.75 -11.50
N VAL A 114 13.67 -6.26 -10.77
CA VAL A 114 13.06 -7.57 -11.01
C VAL A 114 11.77 -7.42 -11.82
N PHE A 115 11.68 -8.15 -12.93
CA PHE A 115 10.51 -8.13 -13.84
C PHE A 115 9.18 -8.33 -13.10
N LYS A 116 9.10 -9.35 -12.23
CA LYS A 116 7.86 -9.64 -11.48
C LYS A 116 7.44 -8.47 -10.58
N ALA A 117 8.39 -7.81 -9.91
CA ALA A 117 8.10 -6.67 -9.06
C ALA A 117 7.59 -5.47 -9.87
N ARG A 118 8.20 -5.19 -11.04
CA ARG A 118 7.70 -4.15 -11.95
C ARG A 118 6.33 -4.47 -12.53
N MET A 119 6.09 -5.72 -12.90
CA MET A 119 4.79 -6.17 -13.40
C MET A 119 3.71 -5.92 -12.34
N PHE A 120 3.99 -6.31 -11.10
CA PHE A 120 3.11 -6.05 -9.97
C PHE A 120 2.86 -4.54 -9.81
N ALA A 121 3.95 -3.75 -9.74
CA ALA A 121 3.86 -2.32 -9.52
C ALA A 121 3.07 -1.56 -10.60
N GLY A 122 3.30 -1.90 -11.88
CA GLY A 122 2.59 -1.26 -12.99
C GLY A 122 1.14 -1.72 -13.11
N MET A 123 0.90 -3.04 -13.04
CA MET A 123 -0.43 -3.61 -13.23
C MET A 123 -1.39 -3.22 -12.10
N PHE A 124 -0.89 -3.21 -10.85
CA PHE A 124 -1.70 -2.86 -9.68
C PHE A 124 -1.60 -1.39 -9.29
N GLY A 125 -0.86 -0.57 -10.04
CA GLY A 125 -0.77 0.87 -9.80
C GLY A 125 -0.02 1.28 -8.53
N THR A 126 0.65 0.37 -7.81
CA THR A 126 1.24 0.66 -6.49
C THR A 126 2.25 1.80 -6.57
N SER A 127 3.13 1.79 -7.59
CA SER A 127 4.13 2.83 -7.78
C SER A 127 3.54 4.18 -8.20
N GLU A 128 2.43 4.16 -8.94
CA GLU A 128 1.72 5.40 -9.25
C GLU A 128 1.07 5.97 -7.99
N ARG A 129 0.34 5.14 -7.22
CA ARG A 129 -0.33 5.59 -6.00
C ARG A 129 0.63 6.18 -4.99
N GLU A 130 1.75 5.49 -4.71
CA GLU A 130 2.75 6.01 -3.77
C GLU A 130 3.37 7.32 -4.26
N GLY A 131 3.76 7.36 -5.54
CA GLY A 131 4.32 8.55 -6.16
C GLY A 131 3.38 9.75 -6.07
N ARG A 132 2.10 9.54 -6.40
CA ARG A 132 1.03 10.55 -6.33
C ARG A 132 0.73 10.96 -4.90
N PHE A 133 0.73 10.04 -3.95
CA PHE A 133 0.56 10.38 -2.54
C PHE A 133 1.61 11.39 -2.07
N TYR A 134 2.90 11.11 -2.28
CA TYR A 134 3.96 12.01 -1.86
C TYR A 134 3.97 13.34 -2.62
N ALA A 135 3.49 13.34 -3.87
CA ALA A 135 3.42 14.55 -4.69
C ALA A 135 2.18 15.43 -4.41
N GLU A 136 1.03 14.83 -4.06
CA GLU A 136 -0.28 15.51 -4.06
C GLU A 136 -0.97 15.56 -2.68
N ILE A 137 -0.61 14.68 -1.74
CA ILE A 137 -1.32 14.52 -0.45
C ILE A 137 -0.41 14.76 0.76
N ALA A 138 0.80 14.19 0.75
CA ALA A 138 1.68 14.10 1.91
C ALA A 138 1.87 15.42 2.68
N ALA A 139 2.14 16.52 1.95
CA ALA A 139 2.38 17.84 2.56
C ALA A 139 1.16 18.43 3.28
N ALA A 140 -0.04 17.93 2.99
CA ALA A 140 -1.27 18.42 3.60
C ALA A 140 -1.63 17.63 4.88
N LEU A 141 -1.04 16.46 5.13
CA LEU A 141 -1.44 15.64 6.28
C LEU A 141 -0.98 16.27 7.62
N PRO A 142 -1.81 16.24 8.68
CA PRO A 142 -1.47 16.79 10.00
C PRO A 142 -0.64 15.78 10.83
N VAL A 143 0.25 15.04 10.18
CA VAL A 143 1.09 14.02 10.81
C VAL A 143 2.52 14.11 10.30
N PRO A 144 3.51 13.60 11.05
CA PRO A 144 4.87 13.55 10.57
C PRO A 144 5.00 12.68 9.33
N ILE A 145 5.43 13.29 8.23
CA ILE A 145 5.85 12.62 7.00
C ILE A 145 7.30 13.04 6.74
N PRO A 146 8.21 12.13 6.36
CA PRO A 146 9.57 12.51 6.00
C PRO A 146 9.55 13.56 4.89
N LYS A 147 10.40 14.61 4.99
CA LYS A 147 10.49 15.62 3.93
C LYS A 147 10.79 14.94 2.59
N VAL A 148 9.94 15.17 1.59
CA VAL A 148 10.10 14.60 0.24
C VAL A 148 10.88 15.60 -0.62
N TYR A 149 12.03 15.17 -1.14
CA TYR A 149 12.86 15.94 -2.06
C TYR A 149 12.54 15.63 -3.53
N LEU A 150 12.09 14.41 -3.80
CA LEU A 150 11.67 13.98 -5.13
C LEU A 150 10.61 12.89 -5.01
N SER A 151 9.59 12.95 -5.87
CA SER A 151 8.66 11.84 -6.10
C SER A 151 8.32 11.79 -7.59
N GLN A 152 8.74 10.73 -8.26
CA GLN A 152 8.49 10.49 -9.68
C GLN A 152 8.09 9.03 -9.89
N TRP A 153 7.22 8.78 -10.86
CA TRP A 153 6.76 7.44 -11.19
C TRP A 153 6.50 7.29 -12.69
N ASN A 154 6.47 6.03 -13.14
CA ASN A 154 6.00 5.64 -14.45
C ASN A 154 5.25 4.32 -14.32
N ARG A 155 3.91 4.41 -14.34
CA ARG A 155 3.03 3.24 -14.19
C ARG A 155 3.31 2.20 -15.28
N ALA A 156 3.43 2.62 -16.54
CA ALA A 156 3.63 1.71 -17.66
C ALA A 156 4.94 0.90 -17.55
N ARG A 157 5.98 1.46 -16.94
CA ARG A 157 7.26 0.78 -16.66
C ARG A 157 7.30 0.08 -15.30
N GLY A 158 6.27 0.24 -14.47
CA GLY A 158 6.21 -0.30 -13.11
C GLY A 158 7.36 0.22 -12.25
N SER A 159 7.64 1.51 -12.34
CA SER A 159 8.84 2.13 -11.74
C SER A 159 8.51 3.40 -11.00
N GLU A 160 9.25 3.66 -9.92
CA GLU A 160 9.23 4.90 -9.16
C GLU A 160 10.62 5.28 -8.67
N VAL A 161 10.80 6.57 -8.38
CA VAL A 161 11.93 7.10 -7.66
C VAL A 161 11.42 8.11 -6.65
N ILE A 162 11.63 7.83 -5.38
CA ILE A 162 11.29 8.71 -4.27
C ILE A 162 12.56 8.99 -3.48
N ILE A 163 12.87 10.27 -3.28
CA ILE A 163 13.99 10.74 -2.44
C ILE A 163 13.37 11.49 -1.27
N MET A 164 13.67 11.04 -0.06
CA MET A 164 13.09 11.60 1.16
C MET A 164 14.11 11.69 2.29
N GLN A 165 13.78 12.49 3.29
CA GLN A 165 14.56 12.68 4.51
C GLN A 165 14.85 11.34 5.17
N ASN A 166 16.12 11.11 5.51
CA ASN A 166 16.47 10.04 6.40
C ASN A 166 16.15 10.47 7.84
N ILE A 167 15.11 9.89 8.44
CA ILE A 167 14.72 10.17 9.82
C ILE A 167 15.77 9.67 10.84
N GLY A 168 16.60 8.70 10.47
CA GLY A 168 17.60 8.12 11.38
C GLY A 168 17.01 7.24 12.49
N GLY A 169 15.70 7.34 12.76
CA GLY A 169 14.95 6.46 13.65
C GLY A 169 14.87 5.01 13.16
N GLY A 170 14.73 4.08 14.10
CA GLY A 170 14.50 2.67 13.81
C GLY A 170 13.04 2.41 13.38
N SER A 171 12.76 1.23 12.84
CA SER A 171 11.37 0.83 12.62
C SER A 171 10.64 0.69 13.96
N LEU A 172 9.36 1.03 13.99
CA LEU A 172 8.54 0.86 15.18
C LEU A 172 8.48 -0.62 15.59
N THR A 173 8.58 -1.56 14.64
CA THR A 173 8.73 -2.99 14.93
C THR A 173 9.88 -3.29 15.90
N GLU A 174 11.05 -2.68 15.73
CA GLU A 174 12.18 -2.89 16.65
C GLU A 174 11.98 -2.17 17.98
N ALA A 175 11.37 -0.97 17.96
CA ALA A 175 11.03 -0.25 19.19
C ALA A 175 10.06 -1.07 20.06
N LEU A 176 9.00 -1.65 19.48
CA LEU A 176 8.02 -2.47 20.19
C LEU A 176 8.61 -3.71 20.88
N LYS A 177 9.74 -4.24 20.37
CA LYS A 177 10.42 -5.39 20.99
C LYS A 177 11.24 -5.01 22.23
N THR A 178 11.64 -3.74 22.33
CA THR A 178 12.67 -3.30 23.30
C THR A 178 12.15 -2.25 24.29
N ASP A 179 11.06 -1.55 23.97
CA ASP A 179 10.48 -0.53 24.82
C ASP A 179 9.89 -1.14 26.10
N GLN A 180 9.98 -0.39 27.21
CA GLN A 180 9.45 -0.80 28.52
C GLN A 180 7.91 -0.67 28.59
N ASN A 181 7.31 0.13 27.72
CA ASN A 181 5.87 0.35 27.62
C ASN A 181 5.43 0.29 26.14
N PRO A 182 5.41 -0.91 25.53
CA PRO A 182 5.00 -1.08 24.15
C PRO A 182 3.56 -0.61 23.89
N GLN A 183 2.66 -0.69 24.88
CA GLN A 183 1.28 -0.21 24.74
C GLN A 183 1.22 1.27 24.34
N LYS A 184 2.07 2.13 24.93
CA LYS A 184 2.10 3.57 24.59
C LYS A 184 2.57 3.83 23.17
N LEU A 185 3.49 3.02 22.65
CA LEU A 185 3.92 3.13 21.26
C LEU A 185 2.81 2.69 20.29
N VAL A 186 2.06 1.67 20.65
CA VAL A 186 0.86 1.25 19.90
C VAL A 186 -0.20 2.36 19.94
N GLU A 187 -0.45 2.95 21.11
CA GLU A 187 -1.38 4.08 21.28
C GLU A 187 -0.99 5.28 20.40
N GLU A 188 0.31 5.64 20.34
CA GLU A 188 0.78 6.71 19.45
C GLU A 188 0.50 6.39 17.97
N ALA A 189 0.65 5.13 17.54
CA ALA A 189 0.25 4.72 16.19
C ALA A 189 -1.26 4.90 15.96
N MET A 190 -2.10 4.56 16.95
CA MET A 190 -3.55 4.80 16.87
C MET A 190 -3.87 6.29 16.73
N VAL A 191 -3.24 7.14 17.53
CA VAL A 191 -3.42 8.60 17.52
C VAL A 191 -2.95 9.20 16.19
N VAL A 192 -1.80 8.77 15.66
CA VAL A 192 -1.32 9.22 14.34
C VAL A 192 -2.29 8.82 13.23
N ALA A 193 -2.83 7.59 13.27
CA ALA A 193 -3.87 7.15 12.33
C ALA A 193 -5.11 8.05 12.37
N ALA A 194 -5.63 8.34 13.57
CA ALA A 194 -6.78 9.20 13.75
C ALA A 194 -6.57 10.60 13.12
N ARG A 195 -5.37 11.18 13.26
CA ARG A 195 -5.05 12.51 12.71
C ARG A 195 -5.17 12.58 11.19
N PHE A 196 -4.57 11.64 10.45
CA PHE A 196 -4.69 11.67 9.00
C PHE A 196 -6.05 11.18 8.49
N HIS A 197 -6.73 10.29 9.22
CA HIS A 197 -8.12 9.91 8.94
C HIS A 197 -9.09 11.09 9.11
N ALA A 198 -8.95 11.88 10.16
CA ALA A 198 -9.85 13.01 10.43
C ALA A 198 -9.84 14.06 9.32
N LYS A 199 -8.67 14.29 8.70
CA LYS A 199 -8.51 15.29 7.61
C LYS A 199 -9.47 15.09 6.44
N TYR A 200 -9.78 13.84 6.08
CA TYR A 200 -10.62 13.48 4.94
C TYR A 200 -11.91 12.75 5.36
N TRP A 201 -12.32 12.94 6.61
CA TRP A 201 -13.43 12.21 7.23
C TRP A 201 -14.80 12.59 6.67
N GLY A 202 -15.74 11.65 6.77
CA GLY A 202 -17.18 11.93 6.60
C GLY A 202 -17.72 11.65 5.21
N ALA A 203 -16.90 11.16 4.27
CA ALA A 203 -17.39 10.78 2.95
C ALA A 203 -18.32 9.56 3.04
N THR A 204 -19.34 9.53 2.20
CA THR A 204 -20.13 8.32 1.91
C THR A 204 -19.94 7.95 0.44
N PRO A 205 -20.31 6.73 0.00
CA PRO A 205 -20.25 6.39 -1.42
C PRO A 205 -20.95 7.43 -2.33
N SER A 206 -22.07 8.00 -1.87
CA SER A 206 -22.84 9.01 -2.61
C SER A 206 -22.30 10.44 -2.51
N THR A 207 -21.50 10.76 -1.49
CA THR A 207 -20.99 12.12 -1.24
C THR A 207 -19.48 12.26 -1.50
N LEU A 208 -18.77 11.16 -1.78
CA LEU A 208 -17.32 11.12 -1.92
C LEU A 208 -16.78 12.18 -2.90
N ARG A 209 -17.44 12.37 -4.04
CA ARG A 209 -17.04 13.35 -5.08
C ARG A 209 -17.17 14.80 -4.63
N GLN A 210 -18.01 15.07 -3.64
CA GLN A 210 -18.27 16.40 -3.10
C GLN A 210 -17.39 16.73 -1.88
N THR A 211 -16.56 15.77 -1.42
CA THR A 211 -15.64 15.97 -0.30
C THR A 211 -14.25 16.41 -0.78
N PRO A 212 -13.38 16.94 0.11
CA PRO A 212 -11.97 17.19 -0.22
C PRO A 212 -11.20 15.93 -0.68
N LEU A 213 -11.64 14.72 -0.29
CA LEU A 213 -11.06 13.47 -0.79
C LEU A 213 -11.43 13.22 -2.26
N GLY A 214 -12.52 13.85 -2.73
CA GLY A 214 -13.08 13.71 -4.06
C GLY A 214 -12.17 14.13 -5.22
N GLN A 215 -11.15 14.94 -4.93
CA GLN A 215 -10.15 15.36 -5.92
C GLN A 215 -9.13 14.27 -6.26
N TYR A 216 -9.04 13.21 -5.46
CA TYR A 216 -8.06 12.13 -5.62
C TYR A 216 -8.73 10.86 -6.16
N SER A 217 -9.31 10.94 -7.35
CA SER A 217 -9.99 9.80 -8.00
C SER A 217 -9.08 8.64 -8.38
N TRP A 218 -7.79 8.73 -8.05
CA TRP A 218 -6.77 7.71 -8.28
C TRP A 218 -6.49 6.83 -7.07
N LEU A 219 -7.09 7.15 -5.92
CA LEU A 219 -6.99 6.32 -4.74
C LEU A 219 -7.55 4.91 -5.00
N LYS A 220 -6.87 3.91 -4.47
CA LYS A 220 -7.35 2.52 -4.54
C LYS A 220 -8.74 2.43 -3.91
N GLY A 221 -9.60 1.61 -4.52
CA GLY A 221 -10.99 1.45 -4.08
C GLY A 221 -11.95 2.54 -4.56
N TRP A 222 -11.47 3.65 -5.12
CA TRP A 222 -12.31 4.77 -5.60
C TRP A 222 -13.45 4.29 -6.52
N ASP A 223 -13.11 3.60 -7.62
CA ASP A 223 -14.07 3.14 -8.61
C ASP A 223 -15.02 2.08 -8.04
N TYR A 224 -14.52 1.22 -7.15
CA TYR A 224 -15.31 0.18 -6.48
C TYR A 224 -16.37 0.78 -5.55
N VAL A 225 -16.02 1.82 -4.79
CA VAL A 225 -16.97 2.58 -3.96
C VAL A 225 -18.06 3.25 -4.80
N GLN A 226 -17.74 3.62 -6.04
CA GLN A 226 -18.66 4.23 -7.00
C GLN A 226 -19.49 3.19 -7.79
N GLY A 227 -19.39 1.90 -7.46
CA GLY A 227 -20.13 0.85 -8.16
C GLY A 227 -19.59 0.52 -9.56
N GLN A 228 -18.30 0.76 -9.80
CA GLN A 228 -17.63 0.45 -11.07
C GLN A 228 -16.67 -0.74 -10.91
N HIS A 229 -16.21 -1.29 -12.04
CA HIS A 229 -15.23 -2.39 -12.09
C HIS A 229 -15.68 -3.76 -11.55
N GLU A 230 -16.98 -4.07 -11.64
CA GLU A 230 -17.52 -5.40 -11.32
C GLU A 230 -16.74 -6.55 -11.99
N ALA A 231 -16.42 -6.42 -13.28
CA ALA A 231 -15.68 -7.46 -14.00
C ALA A 231 -14.30 -7.72 -13.38
N MET A 232 -13.62 -6.68 -12.88
CA MET A 232 -12.32 -6.83 -12.21
C MET A 232 -12.46 -7.41 -10.81
N PHE A 233 -13.49 -6.99 -10.08
CA PHE A 233 -13.84 -7.61 -8.80
C PHE A 233 -14.02 -9.13 -8.97
N ASN A 234 -14.80 -9.55 -9.97
CA ASN A 234 -15.08 -10.96 -10.24
C ASN A 234 -13.83 -11.73 -10.71
N TYR A 235 -12.96 -11.11 -11.52
CA TYR A 235 -11.69 -11.71 -11.92
C TYR A 235 -10.80 -12.02 -10.70
N TYR A 236 -10.59 -11.02 -9.84
CA TYR A 236 -9.74 -11.21 -8.66
C TYR A 236 -10.37 -12.08 -7.59
N LYS A 237 -11.71 -12.14 -7.50
CA LYS A 237 -12.39 -13.17 -6.72
C LYS A 237 -11.98 -14.57 -7.17
N GLY A 238 -11.95 -14.82 -8.48
CA GLY A 238 -11.45 -16.08 -9.03
C GLY A 238 -10.01 -16.37 -8.61
N VAL A 239 -9.12 -15.38 -8.73
CA VAL A 239 -7.70 -15.50 -8.34
C VAL A 239 -7.55 -15.84 -6.84
N ILE A 240 -8.24 -15.11 -5.96
CA ILE A 240 -8.21 -15.37 -4.51
C ILE A 240 -8.81 -16.74 -4.18
N GLY A 241 -9.88 -17.15 -4.88
CA GLY A 241 -10.48 -18.48 -4.73
C GLY A 241 -9.51 -19.60 -5.10
N ASP A 242 -8.75 -19.45 -6.18
CA ASP A 242 -7.73 -20.43 -6.59
C ASP A 242 -6.52 -20.45 -5.65
N MET A 243 -6.10 -19.27 -5.15
CA MET A 243 -5.10 -19.17 -4.09
C MET A 243 -5.53 -19.92 -2.84
N TRP A 244 -6.77 -19.68 -2.38
CA TRP A 244 -7.29 -20.36 -1.20
C TRP A 244 -7.41 -21.87 -1.41
N ARG A 245 -7.82 -22.33 -2.60
CA ARG A 245 -7.88 -23.75 -2.95
C ARG A 245 -6.53 -24.43 -2.79
N LYS A 246 -5.45 -23.79 -3.25
CA LYS A 246 -4.07 -24.27 -3.08
C LYS A 246 -3.68 -24.38 -1.61
N VAL A 247 -4.03 -23.39 -0.80
CA VAL A 247 -3.79 -23.43 0.66
C VAL A 247 -4.60 -24.55 1.32
N ARG A 248 -5.88 -24.73 0.95
CA ARG A 248 -6.74 -25.81 1.45
C ARG A 248 -6.18 -27.19 1.14
N GLU A 249 -5.63 -27.39 -0.06
CA GLU A 249 -4.95 -28.63 -0.43
C GLU A 249 -3.74 -28.88 0.47
N ALA A 250 -2.92 -27.86 0.73
CA ALA A 250 -1.75 -28.00 1.60
C ALA A 250 -2.12 -28.33 3.04
N ILE A 251 -3.16 -27.69 3.59
CA ILE A 251 -3.72 -27.98 4.92
C ILE A 251 -4.20 -29.43 5.00
N THR A 252 -4.93 -29.88 3.97
CA THR A 252 -5.58 -31.21 3.98
C THR A 252 -4.58 -32.34 3.81
N THR A 253 -3.59 -32.16 2.93
CA THR A 253 -2.58 -33.18 2.61
C THR A 253 -1.39 -33.15 3.56
N GLY A 254 -1.19 -32.03 4.28
CA GLY A 254 0.02 -31.77 5.06
C GLY A 254 1.25 -31.55 4.18
N LYS A 255 1.07 -31.12 2.92
CA LYS A 255 2.14 -30.96 1.93
C LYS A 255 2.04 -29.68 1.11
N ALA A 256 3.18 -29.07 0.82
CA ALA A 256 3.34 -27.98 -0.14
C ALA A 256 4.18 -28.50 -1.31
N GLY A 257 3.52 -29.05 -2.34
CA GLY A 257 4.20 -29.85 -3.35
C GLY A 257 4.81 -31.11 -2.74
N GLU A 258 6.13 -31.30 -2.88
CA GLU A 258 6.86 -32.42 -2.28
C GLU A 258 7.27 -32.16 -0.81
N ARG A 259 7.23 -30.90 -0.38
CA ARG A 259 7.64 -30.48 0.96
C ARG A 259 6.54 -30.80 1.98
N LYS A 260 6.92 -31.20 3.18
CA LYS A 260 6.00 -31.26 4.34
C LYS A 260 5.54 -29.85 4.71
N TYR A 261 4.24 -29.65 4.91
CA TYR A 261 3.66 -28.40 5.38
C TYR A 261 3.32 -28.51 6.87
N ASP A 262 3.97 -27.70 7.69
CA ASP A 262 3.93 -27.81 9.15
C ASP A 262 2.98 -26.81 9.82
N CYS A 263 2.58 -25.73 9.12
CA CYS A 263 1.65 -24.72 9.65
C CYS A 263 0.28 -25.34 9.98
N LYS A 264 -0.23 -25.05 11.17
CA LYS A 264 -1.45 -25.59 11.76
C LYS A 264 -2.57 -24.58 11.66
N TRP A 265 -3.67 -25.02 11.08
CA TRP A 265 -4.87 -24.22 10.86
C TRP A 265 -6.03 -24.75 11.71
N ASN A 266 -6.68 -23.85 12.45
CA ASN A 266 -7.92 -24.15 13.15
C ASN A 266 -9.04 -24.46 12.12
N ARG A 267 -9.84 -25.52 12.37
CA ARG A 267 -10.93 -25.93 11.46
C ARG A 267 -12.01 -24.88 11.33
N GLU A 268 -12.31 -24.12 12.39
CA GLU A 268 -13.27 -23.03 12.37
C GLU A 268 -12.76 -21.86 11.53
N LEU A 269 -11.47 -21.51 11.63
CA LEU A 269 -10.85 -20.48 10.78
C LEU A 269 -10.91 -20.89 9.30
N VAL A 270 -10.61 -22.15 9.00
CA VAL A 270 -10.70 -22.68 7.63
C VAL A 270 -12.14 -22.60 7.09
N ALA A 271 -13.13 -23.00 7.90
CA ALA A 271 -14.54 -22.92 7.52
C ALA A 271 -15.01 -21.47 7.33
N PHE A 272 -14.52 -20.56 8.17
CA PHE A 272 -14.76 -19.14 8.06
C PHE A 272 -14.24 -18.57 6.74
N ILE A 273 -13.01 -18.90 6.36
CA ILE A 273 -12.41 -18.42 5.10
C ILE A 273 -13.14 -19.04 3.89
N ASP A 274 -13.53 -20.32 3.96
CA ASP A 274 -14.37 -20.96 2.94
C ASP A 274 -15.68 -20.15 2.72
N GLU A 275 -16.33 -19.71 3.80
CA GLU A 275 -17.53 -18.88 3.73
C GLU A 275 -17.25 -17.47 3.20
N ALA A 276 -16.20 -16.81 3.67
CA ALA A 276 -15.82 -15.46 3.23
C ALA A 276 -15.52 -15.42 1.72
N VAL A 277 -14.75 -16.38 1.19
CA VAL A 277 -14.45 -16.49 -0.25
C VAL A 277 -15.72 -16.73 -1.06
N LYS A 278 -16.64 -17.57 -0.56
CA LYS A 278 -17.94 -17.81 -1.22
C LYS A 278 -18.77 -16.53 -1.28
N ASN A 279 -18.88 -15.81 -0.16
CA ASN A 279 -19.75 -14.66 0.02
C ASN A 279 -19.20 -13.34 -0.55
N ALA A 280 -17.92 -13.26 -0.90
CA ALA A 280 -17.29 -12.13 -1.57
C ALA A 280 -17.80 -11.97 -3.03
N THR A 281 -19.08 -11.67 -3.21
CA THR A 281 -19.70 -11.34 -4.50
C THR A 281 -19.75 -9.82 -4.67
N TRP A 282 -19.86 -9.37 -5.93
CA TRP A 282 -20.02 -7.96 -6.24
C TRP A 282 -21.28 -7.39 -5.58
N GLU A 283 -22.38 -8.14 -5.59
CA GLU A 283 -23.64 -7.75 -5.00
C GLU A 283 -23.53 -7.61 -3.48
N THR A 284 -22.88 -8.57 -2.81
CA THR A 284 -22.65 -8.49 -1.35
C THR A 284 -21.79 -7.27 -1.02
N TYR A 285 -20.70 -7.04 -1.78
CA TYR A 285 -19.80 -5.91 -1.58
C TYR A 285 -20.52 -4.56 -1.76
N GLN A 286 -21.24 -4.39 -2.86
CA GLN A 286 -21.99 -3.17 -3.17
C GLN A 286 -23.16 -2.94 -2.21
N LYS A 287 -23.87 -4.01 -1.82
CA LYS A 287 -24.95 -3.93 -0.82
C LYS A 287 -24.39 -3.43 0.51
N ALA A 288 -23.30 -4.04 0.96
CA ALA A 288 -22.62 -3.63 2.17
C ALA A 288 -22.18 -2.17 2.15
N LEU A 289 -21.54 -1.70 1.06
CA LEU A 289 -21.16 -0.29 0.95
C LEU A 289 -22.35 0.67 1.04
N ARG A 290 -23.51 0.32 0.46
CA ARG A 290 -24.71 1.18 0.49
C ARG A 290 -25.43 1.16 1.83
N GLU A 291 -25.51 0.00 2.46
CA GLU A 291 -26.25 -0.18 3.72
C GLU A 291 -25.44 0.31 4.92
N ARG A 292 -24.10 0.24 4.84
CA ARG A 292 -23.20 0.74 5.87
C ARG A 292 -23.22 2.26 5.87
N LYS A 293 -23.53 2.84 7.02
CA LYS A 293 -23.46 4.30 7.27
C LYS A 293 -22.17 4.67 8.00
N HIS A 294 -21.06 3.99 7.70
CA HIS A 294 -19.76 4.37 8.24
C HIS A 294 -19.08 5.39 7.32
N PRO A 295 -18.49 6.45 7.88
CA PRO A 295 -17.76 7.44 7.10
C PRO A 295 -16.50 6.83 6.48
N LEU A 296 -16.32 7.11 5.20
CA LEU A 296 -15.10 6.87 4.45
C LEU A 296 -14.12 8.03 4.66
N THR A 297 -12.84 7.71 4.54
CA THR A 297 -11.72 8.65 4.61
C THR A 297 -10.54 8.13 3.77
N LEU A 298 -9.45 8.91 3.72
CA LEU A 298 -8.15 8.46 3.25
C LEU A 298 -7.59 7.44 4.24
N VAL A 299 -7.25 6.24 3.79
CA VAL A 299 -6.59 5.22 4.61
C VAL A 299 -5.24 4.87 4.02
N HIS A 300 -4.28 4.52 4.87
CA HIS A 300 -2.97 4.05 4.48
C HIS A 300 -3.06 2.73 3.70
N GLY A 301 -3.98 1.85 4.07
CA GLY A 301 -4.23 0.58 3.38
C GLY A 301 -3.28 -0.55 3.78
N ASP A 302 -2.03 -0.22 4.10
CA ASP A 302 -1.03 -1.15 4.64
C ASP A 302 -0.44 -0.70 5.99
N TYR A 303 -1.31 -0.41 6.96
CA TYR A 303 -0.91 0.23 8.22
C TYR A 303 -0.41 -0.79 9.25
N HIS A 304 0.90 -0.93 9.37
CA HIS A 304 1.56 -1.81 10.35
C HIS A 304 2.89 -1.20 10.84
N ALA A 305 3.47 -1.72 11.93
CA ALA A 305 4.66 -1.15 12.57
C ALA A 305 5.95 -1.21 11.72
N GLY A 306 5.96 -2.00 10.66
CA GLY A 306 7.06 -2.02 9.68
C GLY A 306 7.06 -0.78 8.77
N ASN A 307 5.89 -0.16 8.59
CA ASN A 307 5.67 1.05 7.81
C ASN A 307 5.65 2.32 8.71
N GLN A 308 6.10 2.20 9.97
CA GLN A 308 6.27 3.32 10.87
C GLN A 308 7.73 3.44 11.30
N LEU A 309 8.28 4.65 11.23
CA LEU A 309 9.61 4.98 11.74
C LEU A 309 9.47 5.73 13.06
N TRP A 310 10.12 5.22 14.10
CA TRP A 310 10.11 5.80 15.44
C TRP A 310 11.37 6.62 15.68
N ASP A 311 11.19 7.93 15.82
CA ASP A 311 12.21 8.85 16.30
C ASP A 311 12.08 8.96 17.83
N ALA A 312 12.95 8.24 18.54
CA ALA A 312 12.93 8.18 20.00
C ALA A 312 13.34 9.50 20.67
N GLU A 313 14.16 10.32 20.00
CA GLU A 313 14.62 11.61 20.54
C GLU A 313 13.49 12.64 20.44
N ALA A 314 12.90 12.77 19.24
CA ALA A 314 11.76 13.67 19.03
C ALA A 314 10.43 13.10 19.57
N LYS A 315 10.41 11.84 20.00
CA LYS A 315 9.22 11.06 20.38
C LYS A 315 8.12 11.16 19.33
N ARG A 316 8.50 10.88 18.08
CA ARG A 316 7.68 11.16 16.91
C ARG A 316 7.62 9.95 16.00
N LEU A 317 6.42 9.64 15.53
CA LEU A 317 6.18 8.55 14.59
C LEU A 317 5.99 9.10 13.18
N TYR A 318 6.77 8.58 12.23
CA TYR A 318 6.66 8.91 10.80
C TYR A 318 6.05 7.73 10.05
N THR A 319 4.97 7.97 9.31
CA THR A 319 4.30 6.94 8.50
C THR A 319 4.83 6.96 7.07
N VAL A 320 5.28 5.80 6.58
CA VAL A 320 5.89 5.62 5.26
C VAL A 320 5.25 4.45 4.51
N ASP A 321 5.60 4.29 3.23
CA ASP A 321 5.06 3.25 2.32
C ASP A 321 3.55 3.34 2.08
N TRP A 322 3.13 4.47 1.48
CA TRP A 322 1.74 4.75 1.12
C TRP A 322 1.32 4.11 -0.22
N SER A 323 1.92 2.98 -0.60
CA SER A 323 1.67 2.31 -1.88
C SER A 323 0.28 1.68 -2.01
N ASP A 324 -0.39 1.46 -0.86
CA ASP A 324 -1.75 0.94 -0.79
C ASP A 324 -2.80 1.99 -0.36
N VAL A 325 -2.43 3.27 -0.43
CA VAL A 325 -3.31 4.38 -0.06
C VAL A 325 -4.65 4.30 -0.82
N SER A 326 -5.74 4.38 -0.07
CA SER A 326 -7.08 4.05 -0.57
C SER A 326 -8.17 4.92 0.05
N VAL A 327 -9.38 4.80 -0.50
CA VAL A 327 -10.61 5.25 0.15
C VAL A 327 -11.17 4.09 0.97
N GLY A 328 -11.36 4.29 2.27
CA GLY A 328 -11.84 3.24 3.16
C GLY A 328 -12.31 3.74 4.51
N GLU A 329 -12.65 2.82 5.41
CA GLU A 329 -13.00 3.15 6.79
C GLU A 329 -11.72 3.16 7.64
N GLY A 330 -11.44 4.30 8.28
CA GLY A 330 -10.21 4.51 9.06
C GLY A 330 -9.88 3.41 10.08
N PRO A 331 -10.87 2.89 10.85
CA PRO A 331 -10.60 1.81 11.80
C PRO A 331 -10.01 0.52 11.21
N ALA A 332 -10.11 0.29 9.91
CA ALA A 332 -9.48 -0.87 9.27
C ALA A 332 -7.94 -0.83 9.36
N ASP A 333 -7.33 0.36 9.30
CA ASP A 333 -5.88 0.52 9.43
C ASP A 333 -5.39 0.16 10.84
N ILE A 334 -6.07 0.65 11.88
CA ILE A 334 -5.68 0.35 13.26
C ILE A 334 -5.96 -1.10 13.65
N ALA A 335 -6.98 -1.73 13.07
CA ALA A 335 -7.21 -3.17 13.21
C ALA A 335 -6.08 -3.97 12.55
N GLN A 336 -5.66 -3.57 11.35
CA GLN A 336 -4.51 -4.19 10.69
C GLN A 336 -3.26 -4.08 11.56
N PHE A 337 -2.99 -2.92 12.14
CA PHE A 337 -1.84 -2.71 13.01
C PHE A 337 -1.86 -3.67 14.21
N CYS A 338 -2.99 -3.76 14.92
CA CYS A 338 -3.15 -4.67 16.05
C CYS A 338 -2.87 -6.12 15.67
N ILE A 339 -3.50 -6.62 14.61
CA ILE A 339 -3.32 -8.02 14.16
C ILE A 339 -1.87 -8.28 13.70
N SER A 340 -1.23 -7.29 13.08
CA SER A 340 0.15 -7.42 12.56
C SER A 340 1.18 -7.51 13.68
N ASN A 341 1.05 -6.66 14.70
CA ASN A 341 2.18 -6.28 15.56
C ASN A 341 1.92 -6.39 17.06
N VAL A 342 0.68 -6.57 17.50
CA VAL A 342 0.34 -6.73 18.93
C VAL A 342 0.01 -8.18 19.19
N LYS A 343 0.70 -8.82 20.14
CA LYS A 343 0.43 -10.21 20.53
C LYS A 343 -1.02 -10.36 21.02
N THR A 344 -1.68 -11.48 20.72
CA THR A 344 -3.06 -11.75 21.14
C THR A 344 -3.34 -11.38 22.60
N ASP A 345 -2.53 -11.86 23.54
CA ASP A 345 -2.75 -11.64 24.96
C ASP A 345 -2.65 -10.17 25.38
N ASP A 346 -1.85 -9.38 24.67
CA ASP A 346 -1.70 -7.96 24.92
C ASP A 346 -2.83 -7.17 24.25
N ARG A 347 -3.20 -7.54 23.01
CA ARG A 347 -4.37 -6.95 22.32
C ARG A 347 -5.62 -7.10 23.18
N ARG A 348 -5.91 -8.30 23.70
CA ARG A 348 -7.06 -8.55 24.59
C ARG A 348 -7.10 -7.67 25.84
N LYS A 349 -5.95 -7.16 26.31
CA LYS A 349 -5.87 -6.25 27.46
C LYS A 349 -6.01 -4.78 27.05
N TRP A 350 -5.46 -4.40 25.90
CA TRP A 350 -5.28 -2.99 25.51
C TRP A 350 -6.33 -2.48 24.54
N GLU A 351 -7.02 -3.36 23.81
CA GLU A 351 -7.84 -3.01 22.65
C GLU A 351 -8.91 -1.97 22.94
N ASP A 352 -9.61 -2.07 24.07
CA ASP A 352 -10.62 -1.09 24.48
C ASP A 352 -10.02 0.31 24.70
N GLU A 353 -8.84 0.37 25.32
CA GLU A 353 -8.12 1.62 25.58
C GLU A 353 -7.54 2.21 24.29
N LEU A 354 -6.96 1.36 23.43
CA LEU A 354 -6.40 1.77 22.13
C LEU A 354 -7.49 2.31 21.19
N LEU A 355 -8.63 1.62 21.12
CA LEU A 355 -9.75 2.06 20.29
C LEU A 355 -10.36 3.37 20.81
N ARG A 356 -10.43 3.53 22.15
CA ARG A 356 -10.85 4.79 22.76
C ARG A 356 -9.87 5.92 22.46
N ALA A 357 -8.56 5.68 22.53
CA ALA A 357 -7.54 6.69 22.21
C ALA A 357 -7.65 7.17 20.74
N TYR A 358 -7.87 6.24 19.81
CA TYR A 358 -8.16 6.56 18.41
C TYR A 358 -9.42 7.43 18.28
N TRP A 359 -10.52 7.00 18.90
CA TRP A 359 -11.81 7.69 18.84
C TRP A 359 -11.73 9.10 19.47
N ASP A 360 -11.17 9.23 20.68
CA ASP A 360 -10.96 10.52 21.34
C ASP A 360 -10.09 11.48 20.49
N GLU A 361 -9.06 10.96 19.79
CA GLU A 361 -8.27 11.79 18.89
C GLU A 361 -9.07 12.24 17.66
N LEU A 362 -9.97 11.42 17.10
CA LEU A 362 -10.86 11.86 16.02
C LEU A 362 -11.68 13.09 16.44
N GLU A 363 -12.26 13.11 17.65
CA GLU A 363 -12.99 14.27 18.17
C GLU A 363 -12.09 15.49 18.37
N ARG A 364 -10.87 15.31 18.89
CA ARG A 364 -9.90 16.41 18.98
C ARG A 364 -9.57 17.02 17.61
N GLN A 365 -9.64 16.22 16.55
CA GLN A 365 -9.44 16.64 15.16
C GLN A 365 -10.74 17.13 14.47
N GLY A 366 -11.85 17.20 15.20
CA GLY A 366 -13.11 17.81 14.73
C GLY A 366 -14.18 16.82 14.24
N VAL A 367 -14.01 15.52 14.44
CA VAL A 367 -15.07 14.53 14.15
C VAL A 367 -16.15 14.58 15.24
N ASP A 368 -17.42 14.75 14.83
CA ASP A 368 -18.54 14.83 15.77
C ASP A 368 -18.95 13.44 16.30
N HIS A 369 -18.68 13.21 17.59
CA HIS A 369 -19.02 11.98 18.31
C HIS A 369 -20.52 11.75 18.50
N SER A 370 -21.37 12.77 18.32
CA SER A 370 -22.82 12.58 18.25
C SER A 370 -23.24 11.84 16.98
N SER A 371 -22.45 11.97 15.91
CA SER A 371 -22.66 11.32 14.61
C SER A 371 -21.84 10.03 14.43
N TYR A 372 -20.69 9.92 15.11
CA TYR A 372 -19.78 8.77 15.04
C TYR A 372 -19.45 8.24 16.43
N THR A 373 -20.23 7.26 16.88
CA THR A 373 -20.12 6.70 18.24
C THR A 373 -18.96 5.70 18.36
N LEU A 374 -18.49 5.47 19.59
CA LEU A 374 -17.48 4.43 19.87
C LEU A 374 -17.93 3.03 19.42
N ALA A 375 -19.24 2.74 19.46
CA ALA A 375 -19.79 1.48 18.96
C ALA A 375 -19.62 1.34 17.44
N MET A 376 -19.84 2.42 16.68
CA MET A 376 -19.57 2.44 15.23
C MET A 376 -18.07 2.30 14.93
N CYS A 377 -17.22 2.87 15.79
CA CYS A 377 -15.77 2.72 15.68
C CYS A 377 -15.33 1.27 15.88
N ARG A 378 -15.87 0.60 16.92
CA ARG A 378 -15.65 -0.83 17.19
C ARG A 378 -16.12 -1.72 16.05
N GLU A 379 -17.32 -1.48 15.53
CA GLU A 379 -17.86 -2.24 14.40
C GLU A 379 -16.94 -2.13 13.17
N ALA A 380 -16.50 -0.92 12.83
CA ALA A 380 -15.58 -0.68 11.72
C ALA A 380 -14.19 -1.29 11.96
N TYR A 381 -13.67 -1.26 13.20
CA TYR A 381 -12.39 -1.89 13.59
C TYR A 381 -12.44 -3.40 13.39
N VAL A 382 -13.43 -4.07 14.02
CA VAL A 382 -13.59 -5.53 13.96
C VAL A 382 -13.74 -5.98 12.51
N ARG A 383 -14.70 -5.37 11.80
CA ARG A 383 -15.02 -5.76 10.44
C ARG A 383 -13.88 -5.43 9.48
N GLY A 384 -13.30 -4.23 9.56
CA GLY A 384 -12.19 -3.81 8.73
C GLY A 384 -10.95 -4.68 8.91
N GLY A 385 -10.67 -5.08 10.15
CA GLY A 385 -9.62 -6.04 10.47
C GLY A 385 -9.84 -7.39 9.78
N ILE A 386 -11.03 -7.97 9.94
CA ILE A 386 -11.38 -9.27 9.34
C ILE A 386 -11.37 -9.20 7.80
N ASP A 387 -12.10 -8.24 7.22
CA ASP A 387 -12.27 -8.09 5.77
C ASP A 387 -10.92 -7.95 5.04
N ARG A 388 -9.94 -7.28 5.68
CA ARG A 388 -8.59 -7.10 5.14
C ARG A 388 -7.69 -8.31 5.40
N TRP A 389 -7.65 -8.80 6.65
CA TRP A 389 -6.70 -9.86 7.02
C TRP A 389 -7.03 -11.22 6.45
N VAL A 390 -8.31 -11.54 6.20
CA VAL A 390 -8.63 -12.82 5.54
C VAL A 390 -8.00 -12.88 4.15
N GLN A 391 -8.12 -11.81 3.36
CA GLN A 391 -7.49 -11.74 2.04
C GLN A 391 -5.97 -11.77 2.14
N LEU A 392 -5.38 -10.98 3.04
CA LEU A 392 -3.93 -10.93 3.22
C LEU A 392 -3.37 -12.28 3.70
N LEU A 393 -4.07 -12.97 4.59
CA LEU A 393 -3.69 -14.30 5.09
C LEU A 393 -3.68 -15.34 3.96
N ILE A 394 -4.65 -15.31 3.04
CA ILE A 394 -4.65 -16.19 1.84
C ILE A 394 -3.44 -15.90 0.97
N LEU A 395 -3.16 -14.62 0.69
CA LEU A 395 -2.04 -14.19 -0.15
C LEU A 395 -0.71 -14.61 0.47
N MET A 396 -0.52 -14.34 1.76
CA MET A 396 0.68 -14.73 2.50
C MET A 396 0.83 -16.24 2.57
N ALA A 397 -0.25 -16.99 2.80
CA ALA A 397 -0.19 -18.44 2.84
C ALA A 397 0.28 -19.03 1.50
N VAL A 398 -0.26 -18.57 0.36
CA VAL A 398 0.24 -19.00 -0.96
C VAL A 398 1.70 -18.60 -1.16
N TYR A 399 2.07 -17.38 -0.76
CA TYR A 399 3.45 -16.93 -0.87
C TYR A 399 4.42 -17.81 -0.07
N GLY A 400 4.06 -18.19 1.17
CA GLY A 400 4.87 -19.10 2.00
C GLY A 400 4.90 -20.54 1.48
N LEU A 401 3.84 -21.00 0.79
CA LEU A 401 3.87 -22.28 0.08
C LEU A 401 4.89 -22.27 -1.06
N ASP A 402 4.96 -21.17 -1.82
CA ASP A 402 5.83 -21.02 -3.00
C ASP A 402 7.26 -20.57 -2.67
N HIS A 403 7.44 -19.85 -1.56
CA HIS A 403 8.69 -19.22 -1.14
C HIS A 403 8.96 -19.44 0.36
N PRO A 404 9.14 -20.70 0.80
CA PRO A 404 9.33 -21.03 2.22
C PRO A 404 10.66 -20.51 2.79
N ASP A 405 11.61 -20.13 1.94
CA ASP A 405 12.86 -19.46 2.30
C ASP A 405 12.65 -18.02 2.75
N ILE A 406 11.58 -17.38 2.27
CA ILE A 406 11.22 -15.99 2.61
C ILE A 406 10.17 -15.97 3.71
N LEU A 407 9.11 -16.78 3.56
CA LEU A 407 8.02 -16.87 4.52
C LEU A 407 7.87 -18.34 4.98
N PRO A 408 8.67 -18.77 5.98
CA PRO A 408 8.62 -20.14 6.48
C PRO A 408 7.31 -20.44 7.21
N ASP A 409 6.93 -21.71 7.29
CA ASP A 409 5.70 -22.17 7.94
C ASP A 409 5.58 -21.68 9.40
N SER A 410 6.70 -21.55 10.12
CA SER A 410 6.72 -21.02 11.49
C SER A 410 6.36 -19.53 11.56
N PHE A 411 6.75 -18.75 10.56
CA PHE A 411 6.34 -17.35 10.48
C PHE A 411 4.89 -17.23 9.99
N MET A 412 4.48 -18.09 9.06
CA MET A 412 3.07 -18.19 8.67
C MET A 412 2.16 -18.54 9.86
N GLN A 413 2.62 -19.42 10.76
CA GLN A 413 1.88 -19.81 11.97
C GLN A 413 1.48 -18.60 12.81
N TYR A 414 2.39 -17.64 12.99
CA TYR A 414 2.10 -16.41 13.74
C TYR A 414 0.87 -15.67 13.18
N PHE A 415 0.79 -15.49 11.86
CA PHE A 415 -0.36 -14.80 11.25
C PHE A 415 -1.63 -15.63 11.26
N VAL A 416 -1.53 -16.97 11.12
CA VAL A 416 -2.69 -17.86 11.25
C VAL A 416 -3.29 -17.77 12.65
N ASP A 417 -2.45 -17.78 13.68
CA ASP A 417 -2.88 -17.66 15.07
C ASP A 417 -3.47 -16.27 15.35
N GLN A 418 -2.77 -15.19 14.97
CA GLN A 418 -3.23 -13.81 15.20
C GLN A 418 -4.58 -13.52 14.53
N VAL A 419 -4.75 -13.91 13.26
CA VAL A 419 -6.01 -13.70 12.53
C VAL A 419 -7.11 -14.58 13.09
N GLY A 420 -6.80 -15.84 13.43
CA GLY A 420 -7.74 -16.75 14.08
C GLY A 420 -8.25 -16.20 15.40
N ASP A 421 -7.34 -15.84 16.30
CA ASP A 421 -7.68 -15.28 17.61
C ASP A 421 -8.50 -14.00 17.49
N PHE A 422 -8.14 -13.09 16.58
CA PHE A 422 -8.91 -11.88 16.33
C PHE A 422 -10.36 -12.19 15.89
N ILE A 423 -10.52 -13.10 14.92
CA ILE A 423 -11.86 -13.52 14.46
C ILE A 423 -12.64 -14.15 15.61
N PHE A 424 -12.03 -15.02 16.41
CA PHE A 424 -12.74 -15.75 17.48
C PHE A 424 -13.10 -14.87 18.67
N ASP A 425 -12.26 -13.90 19.01
CA ASP A 425 -12.55 -12.93 20.07
C ASP A 425 -13.73 -12.03 19.70
N HIS A 426 -13.94 -11.76 18.41
CA HIS A 426 -14.97 -10.84 17.91
C HIS A 426 -16.14 -11.50 17.16
N LYS A 427 -16.21 -12.83 17.10
CA LYS A 427 -17.20 -13.57 16.30
C LYS A 427 -18.67 -13.24 16.62
N ASP A 428 -18.93 -12.77 17.84
CA ASP A 428 -20.27 -12.41 18.31
C ASP A 428 -20.61 -10.94 18.04
N GLU A 429 -19.60 -10.10 17.75
CA GLU A 429 -19.72 -8.66 17.50
C GLU A 429 -20.11 -8.35 16.05
N TYR A 430 -19.79 -9.23 15.10
CA TYR A 430 -20.14 -9.05 13.69
C TYR A 430 -20.82 -10.29 13.09
N LYS A 431 -22.06 -10.10 12.60
CA LYS A 431 -22.90 -11.15 12.00
C LYS A 431 -23.22 -10.93 10.52
N GLY A 432 -22.61 -9.90 9.91
CA GLY A 432 -22.79 -9.60 8.49
C GLY A 432 -22.00 -10.57 7.60
N PRO A 433 -22.26 -10.59 6.28
CA PRO A 433 -21.39 -11.31 5.38
C PRO A 433 -19.98 -10.70 5.44
N TYR A 434 -18.98 -11.55 5.62
CA TYR A 434 -17.57 -11.15 5.55
C TYR A 434 -17.22 -10.82 4.11
N LEU A 435 -16.58 -9.66 3.91
CA LEU A 435 -16.19 -9.21 2.60
C LEU A 435 -14.69 -9.33 2.47
N LEU A 436 -14.24 -10.01 1.42
CA LEU A 436 -12.87 -9.84 1.00
C LEU A 436 -12.77 -8.49 0.28
N THR A 437 -11.82 -7.66 0.68
CA THR A 437 -11.63 -6.32 0.11
C THR A 437 -10.89 -6.41 -1.24
N ILE A 438 -11.48 -7.12 -2.19
CA ILE A 438 -10.90 -7.47 -3.49
C ILE A 438 -10.95 -6.25 -4.44
N THR A 439 -10.14 -5.24 -4.13
CA THR A 439 -10.16 -3.93 -4.79
C THR A 439 -8.79 -3.57 -5.32
N TYR A 440 -8.34 -4.28 -6.35
CA TYR A 440 -7.10 -3.96 -7.06
C TYR A 440 -7.37 -2.94 -8.16
N ASP A 441 -6.50 -1.96 -8.35
CA ASP A 441 -6.69 -0.95 -9.40
C ASP A 441 -6.84 -1.60 -10.78
N ALA A 442 -7.78 -1.07 -11.55
CA ALA A 442 -7.87 -1.43 -12.95
C ALA A 442 -6.62 -0.89 -13.69
N PRO A 443 -5.81 -1.74 -14.34
CA PRO A 443 -4.58 -1.36 -15.02
C PRO A 443 -4.77 -0.43 -16.24
N TRP A 444 -6.03 -0.13 -16.60
CA TRP A 444 -6.44 0.76 -17.69
C TRP A 444 -7.16 2.03 -17.23
N HIS A 445 -7.45 2.20 -15.93
CA HIS A 445 -8.02 3.45 -15.41
C HIS A 445 -6.93 4.34 -14.83
N HIS A 446 -6.51 5.32 -15.63
CA HIS A 446 -6.76 6.75 -15.43
C HIS A 446 -6.67 7.42 -16.81
N GLY A 447 -7.66 8.27 -17.11
CA GLY A 447 -7.95 8.76 -18.45
C GLY A 447 -6.79 9.44 -19.17
N GLY A 448 -6.89 9.44 -20.50
CA GLY A 448 -6.02 10.19 -21.40
C GLY A 448 -5.75 11.60 -20.91
N GLY A 449 -4.50 11.85 -20.58
CA GLY A 449 -4.06 13.11 -19.97
C GLY A 449 -2.54 13.11 -19.82
N LYS A 450 -1.84 12.85 -20.93
CA LYS A 450 -0.37 12.82 -21.07
C LYS A 450 0.32 11.79 -20.16
N LEU A 451 1.03 10.85 -20.79
CA LEU A 451 2.14 10.13 -20.17
C LEU A 451 3.17 11.17 -19.72
N TRP A 452 3.01 11.78 -18.55
CA TRP A 452 4.02 12.66 -18.01
C TRP A 452 4.99 11.84 -17.19
N LEU A 453 6.15 11.58 -17.79
CA LEU A 453 7.39 11.86 -17.08
C LEU A 453 7.25 13.26 -16.48
N ARG A 454 7.26 13.39 -15.15
CA ARG A 454 7.62 14.66 -14.53
C ARG A 454 9.15 14.78 -14.62
N GLU A 455 9.68 14.89 -15.84
CA GLU A 455 11.04 15.39 -16.09
C GLU A 455 10.98 16.90 -15.90
N GLY A 456 11.18 17.34 -14.66
CA GLY A 456 11.09 18.74 -14.30
C GLY A 456 10.99 18.87 -12.79
N GLY A 457 12.00 19.49 -12.19
CA GLY A 457 12.18 19.60 -10.75
C GLY A 457 10.98 20.19 -10.02
N ILE A 458 10.97 19.95 -8.71
CA ILE A 458 10.15 20.70 -7.78
C ILE A 458 10.63 22.15 -7.85
N VAL A 459 9.90 23.00 -8.57
CA VAL A 459 9.91 24.42 -8.28
C VAL A 459 8.84 24.62 -7.21
N GLN A 460 9.30 24.84 -5.98
CA GLN A 460 8.54 25.60 -4.99
C GLN A 460 8.30 26.98 -5.63
N GLU A 461 7.13 27.22 -6.19
CA GLU A 461 6.67 28.59 -6.45
C GLU A 461 5.30 28.77 -5.81
N GLU A 462 5.14 29.98 -5.29
CA GLU A 462 4.27 30.36 -4.20
C GLU A 462 2.77 30.21 -4.49
N LEU A 463 2.03 29.88 -3.43
CA LEU A 463 0.58 30.12 -3.33
C LEU A 463 0.30 31.62 -3.42
N SER A 464 -0.05 32.12 -4.60
CA SER A 464 -0.75 33.39 -4.83
C SER A 464 -1.26 33.34 -6.29
N GLU A 465 -2.51 33.61 -6.69
CA GLU A 465 -3.60 34.41 -6.19
C GLU A 465 -4.94 33.84 -6.73
N TYR A 466 -6.01 34.06 -5.97
CA TYR A 466 -7.38 34.02 -6.47
C TYR A 466 -7.59 35.07 -7.56
N ALA A 467 -8.27 34.73 -8.66
CA ALA A 467 -9.57 35.32 -9.05
C ALA A 467 -9.90 35.06 -10.54
N GLU A 468 -11.08 34.49 -10.71
CA GLU A 468 -11.95 34.39 -11.90
C GLU A 468 -12.16 35.71 -12.69
N PRO A 469 -12.90 35.69 -13.83
CA PRO A 469 -13.71 34.59 -14.40
C PRO A 469 -13.33 34.10 -15.81
#